data_AF-A0A3D5NYP8-F1
#
_entry.id   AF-A0A3D5NYP8-F1
#
_cell.length_a   1.000
_cell.length_b   1.000
_cell.length_c   1.000
_cell.angle_alpha   90.00
_cell.angle_beta   90.00
_cell.angle_gamma   90.00
#
_symmetry.space_group_name_H-M   'P 1'
#
loop_
_entity.id
_entity.type
_entity.pdbx_description
1 polymer ?
#
loop_
_entity_poly.entity_id
_entity_poly.type
_entity_poly.pdbx_seq_one_letter_code
_entity_poly.pdbx_strand_id
1 'polypeptide(L)'
;HGSNQDDIATLSLPFVFGFYGQNYAQISIGSNGYVSFGSSDQGTFRNWPIPGALGPSPMIAGFWDDLKLGTGSGVYTKFDQIEHTFIIEYDNMVNMFDNTSRETFQIILYDPQYYGSVDGNGDILILYDEIHNIDTGTSSSSSYGNYATVGTENQTGTVGLSYTFNNTYPVAAKPLENEMALFFTTRTDDILPCPGWGRGDVNHDGLRNVQDLITTVNVIFGYNPGECGLWAADMNTDSLVNVADVVMQVNLIMGTNNLAKDIPAQSATFRHENGRLMLKQANGVSGFQIDLITDEKPTLLTGQSDLVLRLGETPIGYRILGYWTGTPPEEYGIALVGDGDVAFSQPLVVDQAGQSFMAKTTLVPETFEISKIFPNPFNPSVKLEYNLPTASMVSVTIYNQLGQRVAGLVNQEQRAGIYTIQWNSTDDAGRQVSSGVYLAQIRAGDLTR
;
A
#
# COMPACT_ATOMS: atom_id res chain seq x y z
N HIS A 1 -19.96 -15.64 -8.70
CA HIS A 1 -21.29 -16.29 -8.75
C HIS A 1 -21.26 -17.39 -9.79
N GLY A 2 -20.82 -18.58 -9.39
CA GLY A 2 -20.81 -19.76 -10.25
C GLY A 2 -21.27 -20.99 -9.48
N SER A 3 -20.92 -22.18 -9.96
CA SER A 3 -21.41 -23.46 -9.43
C SER A 3 -20.76 -23.88 -8.10
N ASN A 4 -19.96 -22.97 -7.51
CA ASN A 4 -19.16 -23.12 -6.29
C ASN A 4 -18.02 -24.14 -6.41
N GLN A 5 -17.67 -24.55 -7.64
CA GLN A 5 -16.56 -25.45 -7.97
C GLN A 5 -15.94 -24.98 -9.28
N ASP A 6 -14.61 -24.93 -9.34
CA ASP A 6 -13.82 -24.63 -10.55
C ASP A 6 -14.18 -23.32 -11.27
N ASP A 7 -14.87 -22.41 -10.57
CA ASP A 7 -15.32 -21.14 -11.12
C ASP A 7 -14.11 -20.23 -11.39
N ILE A 8 -14.13 -19.54 -12.54
CA ILE A 8 -13.16 -18.50 -12.89
C ILE A 8 -13.89 -17.19 -13.14
N ALA A 9 -13.31 -16.10 -12.64
CA ALA A 9 -13.69 -14.74 -12.98
C ALA A 9 -12.52 -13.97 -13.59
N THR A 10 -12.70 -13.42 -14.78
CA THR A 10 -11.72 -12.52 -15.41
C THR A 10 -12.08 -11.07 -15.12
N LEU A 11 -11.11 -10.30 -14.65
CA LEU A 11 -11.27 -8.91 -14.20
C LEU A 11 -10.17 -8.04 -14.80
N SER A 12 -10.50 -6.77 -15.07
CA SER A 12 -9.48 -5.75 -15.37
C SER A 12 -8.72 -5.38 -14.10
N LEU A 13 -7.40 -5.22 -14.22
CA LEU A 13 -6.57 -4.70 -13.15
C LEU A 13 -6.69 -3.17 -13.09
N PRO A 14 -6.56 -2.56 -11.89
CA PRO A 14 -6.58 -1.11 -11.71
C PRO A 14 -5.30 -0.42 -12.18
N PHE A 15 -4.22 -1.19 -12.38
CA PHE A 15 -2.92 -0.74 -12.90
C PHE A 15 -2.33 -1.81 -13.82
N VAL A 16 -1.34 -1.42 -14.64
CA VAL A 16 -0.59 -2.40 -15.44
C VAL A 16 0.38 -3.14 -14.52
N PHE A 17 0.28 -4.46 -14.49
CA PHE A 17 1.17 -5.29 -13.67
C PHE A 17 2.13 -6.06 -14.58
N GLY A 18 3.43 -5.89 -14.37
CA GLY A 18 4.44 -6.67 -15.06
C GLY A 18 4.70 -8.00 -14.35
N PHE A 19 4.76 -9.08 -15.11
CA PHE A 19 4.97 -10.42 -14.57
C PHE A 19 5.76 -11.28 -15.57
N TYR A 20 6.90 -11.80 -15.15
CA TYR A 20 7.87 -12.51 -16.00
C TYR A 20 8.14 -11.76 -17.32
N GLY A 21 8.43 -10.45 -17.23
CA GLY A 21 8.83 -9.61 -18.35
C GLY A 21 7.73 -9.22 -19.34
N GLN A 22 6.45 -9.48 -19.02
CA GLN A 22 5.31 -9.03 -19.81
C GLN A 22 4.34 -8.21 -18.97
N ASN A 23 3.67 -7.26 -19.61
CA ASN A 23 2.70 -6.37 -18.95
C ASN A 23 1.27 -6.89 -19.12
N TYR A 24 0.50 -6.88 -18.03
CA TYR A 24 -0.87 -7.33 -17.99
C TYR A 24 -1.81 -6.25 -17.45
N ALA A 25 -2.98 -6.13 -18.07
CA ALA A 25 -4.04 -5.22 -17.65
C ALA A 25 -5.28 -5.96 -17.13
N GLN A 26 -5.22 -7.29 -17.03
CA GLN A 26 -6.30 -8.14 -16.55
C GLN A 26 -5.75 -9.45 -15.98
N ILE A 27 -6.55 -10.07 -15.11
CA ILE A 27 -6.28 -11.37 -14.49
C ILE A 27 -7.52 -12.24 -14.51
N SER A 28 -7.33 -13.55 -14.48
CA SER A 28 -8.35 -14.56 -14.24
C SER A 28 -8.12 -15.20 -12.87
N ILE A 29 -9.11 -15.11 -11.99
CA ILE A 29 -9.08 -15.62 -10.62
C ILE A 29 -9.85 -16.94 -10.60
N GLY A 30 -9.16 -18.04 -10.25
CA GLY A 30 -9.76 -19.35 -10.07
C GLY A 30 -10.14 -19.57 -8.60
N SER A 31 -11.32 -20.15 -8.37
CA SER A 31 -11.80 -20.54 -7.03
C SER A 31 -10.89 -21.55 -6.32
N ASN A 32 -10.08 -22.30 -7.08
CA ASN A 32 -9.06 -23.25 -6.63
C ASN A 32 -7.76 -22.60 -6.10
N GLY A 33 -7.80 -21.35 -5.66
CA GLY A 33 -6.67 -20.70 -4.98
C GLY A 33 -5.48 -20.25 -5.85
N TYR A 34 -5.71 -20.05 -7.15
CA TYR A 34 -4.71 -19.46 -8.06
C TYR A 34 -5.27 -18.25 -8.84
N VAL A 35 -4.34 -17.44 -9.32
CA VAL A 35 -4.58 -16.32 -10.24
C VAL A 35 -3.73 -16.51 -11.48
N SER A 36 -4.30 -16.28 -12.65
CA SER A 36 -3.58 -16.25 -13.94
C SER A 36 -3.59 -14.86 -14.53
N PHE A 37 -2.48 -14.41 -15.12
CA PHE A 37 -2.45 -13.13 -15.81
C PHE A 37 -2.95 -13.25 -17.25
N GLY A 38 -3.83 -12.34 -17.65
CA GLY A 38 -4.57 -12.42 -18.92
C GLY A 38 -5.98 -13.00 -18.74
N SER A 39 -6.53 -13.56 -19.81
CA SER A 39 -7.79 -14.31 -19.78
C SER A 39 -7.47 -15.80 -19.80
N SER A 40 -8.02 -16.55 -18.85
CA SER A 40 -7.96 -18.01 -18.79
C SER A 40 -9.35 -18.56 -18.48
N ASP A 41 -9.67 -19.70 -19.07
CA ASP A 41 -10.87 -20.51 -18.80
C ASP A 41 -10.51 -21.85 -18.12
N GLN A 42 -9.25 -22.04 -17.75
CA GLN A 42 -8.76 -23.29 -17.18
C GLN A 42 -9.04 -23.39 -15.68
N GLY A 43 -10.23 -23.87 -15.31
CA GLY A 43 -10.68 -24.08 -13.92
C GLY A 43 -10.08 -25.32 -13.25
N THR A 44 -8.80 -25.62 -13.43
CA THR A 44 -8.25 -26.91 -12.96
C THR A 44 -8.07 -26.94 -11.44
N PHE A 45 -8.72 -27.90 -10.78
CA PHE A 45 -8.51 -28.22 -9.36
C PHE A 45 -7.24 -29.05 -9.13
N ARG A 46 -6.77 -29.77 -10.16
CA ARG A 46 -5.60 -30.65 -10.03
C ARG A 46 -4.32 -29.84 -10.04
N ASN A 47 -3.75 -29.66 -8.87
CA ASN A 47 -2.49 -28.98 -8.70
C ASN A 47 -1.29 -29.79 -9.22
N TRP A 48 -0.18 -29.09 -9.50
CA TRP A 48 0.98 -29.64 -10.19
C TRP A 48 2.26 -28.90 -9.78
N PRO A 49 3.47 -29.49 -9.89
CA PRO A 49 4.71 -28.75 -9.67
C PRO A 49 4.81 -27.50 -10.54
N ILE A 50 5.33 -26.43 -9.97
CA ILE A 50 5.65 -25.18 -10.65
C ILE A 50 7.18 -25.05 -10.79
N PRO A 51 7.72 -24.60 -11.93
CA PRO A 51 7.02 -24.45 -13.20
C PRO A 51 6.57 -25.81 -13.77
N GLY A 52 5.45 -25.84 -14.50
CA GLY A 52 4.90 -27.08 -15.02
C GLY A 52 3.99 -26.93 -16.22
N ALA A 53 3.58 -28.07 -16.80
CA ALA A 53 2.74 -28.13 -17.99
C ALA A 53 1.23 -28.20 -17.70
N LEU A 54 0.84 -28.20 -16.43
CA LEU A 54 -0.56 -28.29 -15.98
C LEU A 54 -0.88 -27.05 -15.17
N GLY A 55 -2.09 -26.52 -15.36
CA GLY A 55 -2.48 -25.23 -14.82
C GLY A 55 -2.51 -24.16 -15.90
N PRO A 56 -3.13 -23.00 -15.61
CA PRO A 56 -3.02 -21.85 -16.48
C PRO A 56 -1.59 -21.29 -16.43
N SER A 57 -1.08 -20.81 -17.55
CA SER A 57 0.19 -20.09 -17.60
C SER A 57 -0.05 -18.76 -18.33
N PRO A 58 0.45 -17.62 -17.82
CA PRO A 58 1.20 -17.44 -16.55
C PRO A 58 0.31 -17.56 -15.31
N MET A 59 0.87 -17.92 -14.15
CA MET A 59 0.11 -18.02 -12.90
C MET A 59 0.86 -17.66 -11.61
N ILE A 60 0.08 -17.29 -10.61
CA ILE A 60 0.39 -17.29 -9.18
C ILE A 60 -0.48 -18.39 -8.56
N ALA A 61 0.16 -19.45 -8.07
CA ALA A 61 -0.49 -20.40 -7.17
C ALA A 61 -0.34 -19.89 -5.73
N GLY A 62 -1.42 -19.32 -5.16
CA GLY A 62 -1.39 -18.83 -3.78
C GLY A 62 -1.66 -19.92 -2.76
N PHE A 63 -2.58 -20.81 -3.09
CA PHE A 63 -2.82 -22.07 -2.41
C PHE A 63 -3.58 -22.97 -3.39
N TRP A 64 -2.89 -23.42 -4.45
CA TRP A 64 -3.55 -24.14 -5.53
C TRP A 64 -3.84 -25.58 -5.13
N ASP A 65 -5.13 -25.86 -4.95
CA ASP A 65 -5.70 -27.16 -4.59
C ASP A 65 -7.18 -27.22 -5.02
N ASP A 66 -7.87 -28.33 -4.77
CA ASP A 66 -9.30 -28.53 -5.04
C ASP A 66 -10.17 -27.82 -4.00
N LEU A 67 -10.22 -26.49 -4.09
CA LEU A 67 -10.99 -25.62 -3.18
C LEU A 67 -12.40 -25.34 -3.71
N LYS A 68 -13.34 -25.15 -2.78
CA LYS A 68 -14.71 -24.75 -3.08
C LYS A 68 -15.24 -23.74 -2.09
N LEU A 69 -16.33 -23.09 -2.48
CA LEU A 69 -17.08 -22.19 -1.61
C LEU A 69 -17.98 -23.00 -0.68
N GLY A 70 -17.76 -22.90 0.63
CA GLY A 70 -18.62 -23.41 1.69
C GLY A 70 -19.66 -22.38 2.15
N THR A 71 -20.30 -22.66 3.30
CA THR A 71 -21.20 -21.68 3.92
C THR A 71 -20.39 -20.53 4.51
N GLY A 72 -20.69 -19.31 4.08
CA GLY A 72 -19.99 -18.10 4.51
C GLY A 72 -18.60 -17.93 3.89
N SER A 73 -18.28 -18.66 2.82
CA SER A 73 -17.04 -18.49 2.06
C SER A 73 -17.22 -17.47 0.94
N GLY A 74 -16.13 -16.87 0.49
CA GLY A 74 -16.13 -15.98 -0.66
C GLY A 74 -14.75 -15.77 -1.26
N VAL A 75 -14.75 -15.36 -2.52
CA VAL A 75 -13.56 -14.81 -3.17
C VAL A 75 -13.85 -13.35 -3.47
N TYR A 76 -13.09 -12.45 -2.86
CA TYR A 76 -13.31 -11.01 -2.90
C TYR A 76 -12.13 -10.32 -3.56
N THR A 77 -12.39 -9.17 -4.17
CA THR A 77 -11.33 -8.29 -4.67
C THR A 77 -11.52 -6.87 -4.18
N LYS A 78 -10.40 -6.20 -3.89
CA LYS A 78 -10.39 -4.79 -3.50
C LYS A 78 -9.16 -4.12 -4.11
N PHE A 79 -9.35 -2.97 -4.74
CA PHE A 79 -8.26 -2.04 -5.00
C PHE A 79 -8.18 -1.05 -3.84
N ASP A 80 -7.04 -1.04 -3.14
CA ASP A 80 -6.75 0.00 -2.16
C ASP A 80 -6.09 1.19 -2.88
N GLN A 81 -6.84 2.27 -3.07
CA GLN A 81 -6.38 3.45 -3.80
C GLN A 81 -5.28 4.22 -3.06
N ILE A 82 -5.23 4.13 -1.73
CA ILE A 82 -4.24 4.85 -0.92
C ILE A 82 -2.91 4.10 -0.96
N GLU A 83 -2.97 2.79 -0.77
CA GLU A 83 -1.79 1.93 -0.71
C GLU A 83 -1.40 1.37 -2.09
N HIS A 84 -2.13 1.70 -3.18
CA HIS A 84 -1.86 1.22 -4.53
C HIS A 84 -1.65 -0.31 -4.62
N THR A 85 -2.51 -1.05 -3.95
CA THR A 85 -2.48 -2.52 -3.95
C THR A 85 -3.80 -3.10 -4.44
N PHE A 86 -3.71 -4.18 -5.22
CA PHE A 86 -4.87 -4.96 -5.63
C PHE A 86 -4.89 -6.28 -4.87
N ILE A 87 -5.91 -6.46 -4.03
CA ILE A 87 -6.05 -7.58 -3.11
C ILE A 87 -7.06 -8.57 -3.69
N ILE A 88 -6.69 -9.84 -3.74
CA ILE A 88 -7.56 -10.98 -3.99
C ILE A 88 -7.62 -11.81 -2.71
N GLU A 89 -8.77 -11.85 -2.05
CA GLU A 89 -8.99 -12.59 -0.81
C GLU A 89 -9.81 -13.84 -1.08
N TYR A 90 -9.34 -14.97 -0.56
CA TYR A 90 -10.03 -16.24 -0.46
C TYR A 90 -10.42 -16.42 1.00
N ASP A 91 -11.69 -16.15 1.33
CA ASP A 91 -12.19 -16.17 2.70
C ASP A 91 -12.95 -17.48 2.98
N ASN A 92 -12.51 -18.17 4.04
CA ASN A 92 -13.21 -19.30 4.63
C ASN A 92 -13.48 -20.43 3.62
N MET A 93 -12.60 -20.60 2.64
CA MET A 93 -12.66 -21.65 1.62
C MET A 93 -12.52 -23.03 2.27
N VAL A 94 -12.91 -24.09 1.58
CA VAL A 94 -12.73 -25.47 2.05
C VAL A 94 -12.20 -26.35 0.93
N ASN A 95 -11.35 -27.32 1.27
CA ASN A 95 -11.04 -28.42 0.36
C ASN A 95 -12.32 -29.21 0.03
N MET A 96 -12.47 -29.61 -1.24
CA MET A 96 -13.67 -30.27 -1.76
C MET A 96 -14.01 -31.58 -1.03
N PHE A 97 -13.00 -32.36 -0.65
CA PHE A 97 -13.15 -33.69 -0.07
C PHE A 97 -13.24 -33.67 1.46
N ASP A 98 -12.42 -32.85 2.12
CA ASP A 98 -12.46 -32.74 3.57
C ASP A 98 -13.68 -31.94 4.04
N ASN A 99 -13.99 -30.83 3.37
CA ASN A 99 -15.16 -29.99 3.61
C ASN A 99 -15.29 -29.47 5.06
N THR A 100 -14.21 -29.53 5.86
CA THR A 100 -14.20 -29.07 7.26
C THR A 100 -13.08 -28.07 7.55
N SER A 101 -11.89 -28.34 7.02
CA SER A 101 -10.70 -27.52 7.17
C SER A 101 -10.86 -26.24 6.37
N ARG A 102 -10.70 -25.11 7.04
CA ARG A 102 -10.86 -23.78 6.45
C ARG A 102 -9.54 -23.27 5.93
N GLU A 103 -9.62 -22.60 4.79
CA GLU A 103 -8.52 -21.89 4.16
C GLU A 103 -8.92 -20.42 4.00
N THR A 104 -8.20 -19.53 4.67
CA THR A 104 -8.32 -18.08 4.55
C THR A 104 -6.96 -17.48 4.23
N PHE A 105 -6.83 -16.90 3.04
CA PHE A 105 -5.60 -16.28 2.56
C PHE A 105 -5.88 -15.22 1.52
N GLN A 106 -4.89 -14.38 1.24
CA GLN A 106 -4.99 -13.36 0.20
C GLN A 106 -3.72 -13.23 -0.61
N ILE A 107 -3.88 -12.88 -1.89
CA ILE A 107 -2.82 -12.51 -2.82
C ILE A 107 -2.92 -11.00 -3.06
N ILE A 108 -1.84 -10.29 -2.83
CA ILE A 108 -1.76 -8.83 -2.97
C ILE A 108 -0.75 -8.51 -4.07
N LEU A 109 -1.22 -7.80 -5.08
CA LEU A 109 -0.39 -7.26 -6.15
C LEU A 109 -0.06 -5.80 -5.83
N TYR A 110 1.23 -5.47 -5.83
CA TYR A 110 1.71 -4.11 -5.62
C TYR A 110 1.84 -3.40 -6.97
N ASP A 111 1.26 -2.20 -7.09
CA ASP A 111 1.38 -1.38 -8.29
C ASP A 111 2.87 -1.09 -8.60
N PRO A 112 3.42 -1.62 -9.72
CA PRO A 112 4.82 -1.42 -10.05
C PRO A 112 5.18 0.04 -10.29
N GLN A 113 4.22 0.88 -10.73
CA GLN A 113 4.45 2.31 -10.95
C GLN A 113 4.48 3.09 -9.63
N TYR A 114 3.68 2.68 -8.65
CA TYR A 114 3.67 3.31 -7.34
C TYR A 114 4.87 2.90 -6.50
N TYR A 115 5.10 1.60 -6.38
CA TYR A 115 6.17 1.05 -5.54
C TYR A 115 7.53 1.04 -6.22
N GLY A 116 7.59 1.25 -7.54
CA GLY A 116 8.82 1.19 -8.35
C GLY A 116 9.21 -0.26 -8.69
N SER A 117 9.70 -0.46 -9.91
CA SER A 117 10.28 -1.73 -10.36
C SER A 117 11.29 -1.46 -11.46
N VAL A 118 12.51 -1.96 -11.29
CA VAL A 118 13.61 -1.77 -12.25
C VAL A 118 13.56 -2.78 -13.40
N ASP A 119 13.08 -3.99 -13.15
CA ASP A 119 12.95 -5.03 -14.18
C ASP A 119 11.54 -5.09 -14.80
N GLY A 120 10.67 -4.17 -14.36
CA GLY A 120 9.28 -4.07 -14.79
C GLY A 120 8.34 -5.08 -14.15
N ASN A 121 8.82 -6.01 -13.31
CA ASN A 121 7.97 -6.98 -12.63
C ASN A 121 7.40 -6.39 -11.32
N GLY A 122 6.13 -6.68 -11.05
CA GLY A 122 5.48 -6.26 -9.81
C GLY A 122 5.71 -7.25 -8.67
N ASP A 123 5.73 -6.71 -7.45
CA ASP A 123 5.82 -7.52 -6.25
C ASP A 123 4.48 -8.17 -5.89
N ILE A 124 4.57 -9.36 -5.30
CA ILE A 124 3.43 -10.16 -4.90
C ILE A 124 3.61 -10.56 -3.45
N LEU A 125 2.61 -10.28 -2.61
CA LEU A 125 2.55 -10.77 -1.24
C LEU A 125 1.41 -11.77 -1.11
N ILE A 126 1.67 -12.91 -0.49
CA ILE A 126 0.66 -13.89 -0.12
C ILE A 126 0.60 -13.92 1.40
N LEU A 127 -0.56 -13.57 1.97
CA LEU A 127 -0.79 -13.60 3.41
C LEU A 127 -1.73 -14.75 3.74
N TYR A 128 -1.33 -15.59 4.68
CA TYR A 128 -2.11 -16.70 5.20
C TYR A 128 -2.59 -16.34 6.61
N ASP A 129 -3.91 -16.36 6.80
CA ASP A 129 -4.51 -16.23 8.13
C ASP A 129 -4.66 -17.62 8.74
N GLU A 130 -5.46 -18.47 8.09
CA GLU A 130 -5.73 -19.85 8.48
C GLU A 130 -5.51 -20.76 7.27
N ILE A 131 -4.60 -21.73 7.36
CA ILE A 131 -4.39 -22.73 6.32
C ILE A 131 -4.24 -24.14 6.88
N HIS A 132 -4.85 -25.10 6.19
CA HIS A 132 -4.75 -26.52 6.48
C HIS A 132 -4.31 -27.26 5.24
N ASN A 133 -2.99 -27.29 5.03
CA ASN A 133 -2.39 -28.01 3.91
C ASN A 133 -2.53 -29.54 4.12
N ILE A 134 -3.66 -30.09 3.68
CA ILE A 134 -4.05 -31.49 3.88
C ILE A 134 -3.87 -32.30 2.59
N ASP A 135 -3.54 -33.58 2.75
CA ASP A 135 -3.45 -34.53 1.64
C ASP A 135 -4.78 -35.29 1.50
N THR A 136 -5.79 -34.62 0.92
CA THR A 136 -7.13 -35.21 0.76
C THR A 136 -7.62 -35.04 -0.68
N GLY A 137 -8.02 -36.16 -1.32
CA GLY A 137 -8.44 -36.16 -2.72
C GLY A 137 -8.71 -37.56 -3.29
N THR A 138 -9.25 -38.48 -2.49
CA THR A 138 -9.37 -39.90 -2.87
C THR A 138 -10.77 -40.23 -3.39
N SER A 139 -10.85 -40.77 -4.61
CA SER A 139 -12.04 -41.43 -5.15
C SER A 139 -11.85 -42.95 -5.16
N SER A 140 -12.93 -43.72 -5.37
CA SER A 140 -12.91 -45.18 -5.37
C SER A 140 -12.00 -45.84 -6.42
N SER A 141 -11.51 -45.09 -7.40
CA SER A 141 -10.66 -45.58 -8.50
C SER A 141 -9.30 -44.88 -8.63
N SER A 142 -9.00 -43.85 -7.84
CA SER A 142 -7.73 -43.12 -7.90
C SER A 142 -7.56 -42.19 -6.70
N SER A 143 -6.36 -42.16 -6.11
CA SER A 143 -5.93 -41.18 -5.11
C SER A 143 -5.26 -40.01 -5.82
N TYR A 144 -5.85 -38.82 -5.70
CA TYR A 144 -5.34 -37.57 -6.26
C TYR A 144 -5.13 -36.50 -5.19
N GLY A 145 -5.23 -36.88 -3.91
CA GLY A 145 -4.84 -36.00 -2.81
C GLY A 145 -3.39 -35.61 -3.05
N ASN A 146 -3.17 -34.31 -3.14
CA ASN A 146 -1.86 -33.70 -3.12
C ASN A 146 -2.03 -32.45 -2.27
N TYR A 147 -1.13 -32.25 -1.32
CA TYR A 147 -0.95 -30.97 -0.67
C TYR A 147 -0.90 -29.83 -1.69
N ALA A 148 -1.34 -28.65 -1.29
CA ALA A 148 -1.42 -27.46 -2.13
C ALA A 148 -0.09 -27.14 -2.83
N THR A 149 -0.19 -26.52 -4.01
CA THR A 149 0.93 -25.92 -4.71
C THR A 149 0.98 -24.43 -4.39
N VAL A 150 2.17 -23.92 -4.08
CA VAL A 150 2.42 -22.48 -3.93
C VAL A 150 3.64 -22.09 -4.77
N GLY A 151 3.51 -21.02 -5.54
CA GLY A 151 4.59 -20.54 -6.40
C GLY A 151 4.10 -19.65 -7.54
N THR A 152 5.01 -19.29 -8.44
CA THR A 152 4.72 -18.47 -9.62
C THR A 152 5.38 -19.06 -10.86
N GLU A 153 4.79 -18.87 -12.05
CA GLU A 153 5.40 -19.26 -13.33
C GLU A 153 5.03 -18.32 -14.48
N ASN A 154 5.91 -18.31 -15.47
CA ASN A 154 5.81 -17.53 -16.69
C ASN A 154 4.74 -18.06 -17.65
N GLN A 155 4.58 -17.37 -18.78
CA GLN A 155 3.55 -17.62 -19.79
C GLN A 155 3.68 -18.97 -20.51
N THR A 156 4.81 -19.64 -20.34
CA THR A 156 5.13 -20.91 -21.01
C THR A 156 5.13 -22.10 -20.05
N GLY A 157 4.98 -21.87 -18.74
CA GLY A 157 5.14 -22.92 -17.72
C GLY A 157 6.55 -23.53 -17.67
N THR A 158 7.57 -22.80 -18.16
CA THR A 158 8.96 -23.31 -18.20
C THR A 158 9.92 -22.60 -17.26
N VAL A 159 9.56 -21.39 -16.82
CA VAL A 159 10.32 -20.62 -15.82
C VAL A 159 9.36 -20.28 -14.69
N GLY A 160 9.78 -20.55 -13.46
CA GLY A 160 8.94 -20.35 -12.30
C GLY A 160 9.71 -20.51 -11.00
N LEU A 161 9.09 -20.07 -9.90
CA LEU A 161 9.56 -20.27 -8.54
C LEU A 161 8.49 -21.05 -7.76
N SER A 162 8.75 -22.33 -7.47
CA SER A 162 7.92 -23.10 -6.54
C SER A 162 8.40 -22.93 -5.12
N TYR A 163 7.45 -22.57 -4.25
CA TYR A 163 7.63 -22.56 -2.81
C TYR A 163 7.34 -23.93 -2.21
N THR A 164 6.24 -24.55 -2.64
CA THR A 164 5.92 -25.93 -2.28
C THR A 164 5.07 -26.61 -3.36
N PHE A 165 5.25 -27.92 -3.46
CA PHE A 165 4.38 -28.85 -4.15
C PHE A 165 4.43 -30.17 -3.38
N ASN A 166 3.28 -30.80 -3.15
CA ASN A 166 3.21 -32.10 -2.46
C ASN A 166 3.96 -32.09 -1.10
N ASN A 167 3.78 -31.02 -0.32
CA ASN A 167 4.43 -30.77 0.98
C ASN A 167 5.96 -30.84 0.97
N THR A 168 6.57 -30.62 -0.20
CA THR A 168 8.01 -30.59 -0.37
C THR A 168 8.45 -29.15 -0.51
N TYR A 169 9.37 -28.73 0.35
CA TYR A 169 9.88 -27.36 0.43
C TYR A 169 11.37 -27.30 0.07
N PRO A 170 11.85 -26.17 -0.50
CA PRO A 170 13.28 -25.87 -0.55
C PRO A 170 13.92 -25.94 0.85
N VAL A 171 15.20 -26.30 0.93
CA VAL A 171 15.90 -26.51 2.21
C VAL A 171 15.88 -25.29 3.14
N ALA A 172 15.90 -24.08 2.56
CA ALA A 172 15.87 -22.82 3.32
C ALA A 172 14.45 -22.29 3.59
N ALA A 173 13.42 -22.92 3.01
CA ALA A 173 12.05 -22.48 3.16
C ALA A 173 11.42 -23.04 4.43
N LYS A 174 10.60 -22.23 5.09
CA LYS A 174 9.79 -22.66 6.23
C LYS A 174 8.53 -23.38 5.70
N PRO A 175 8.09 -24.51 6.29
CA PRO A 175 6.81 -25.09 5.94
C PRO A 175 5.66 -24.07 6.10
N LEU A 176 4.60 -24.23 5.30
CA LEU A 176 3.42 -23.37 5.41
C LEU A 176 2.78 -23.51 6.80
N GLU A 177 2.37 -22.38 7.38
CA GLU A 177 1.67 -22.30 8.65
C GLU A 177 0.72 -21.09 8.66
N ASN A 178 -0.19 -21.06 9.63
CA ASN A 178 -1.07 -19.92 9.90
C ASN A 178 -0.26 -18.66 10.21
N GLU A 179 -0.86 -17.49 9.94
CA GLU A 179 -0.25 -16.18 10.19
C GLU A 179 1.10 -15.95 9.46
N MET A 180 1.31 -16.64 8.33
CA MET A 180 2.52 -16.55 7.53
C MET A 180 2.36 -15.57 6.36
N ALA A 181 3.47 -14.96 5.96
CA ALA A 181 3.58 -14.15 4.75
C ALA A 181 4.65 -14.70 3.81
N LEU A 182 4.35 -14.77 2.50
CA LEU A 182 5.32 -15.06 1.45
C LEU A 182 5.38 -13.87 0.49
N PHE A 183 6.56 -13.28 0.37
CA PHE A 183 6.81 -12.16 -0.52
C PHE A 183 7.63 -12.61 -1.73
N PHE A 184 7.04 -12.53 -2.92
CA PHE A 184 7.69 -12.79 -4.19
C PHE A 184 8.07 -11.45 -4.81
N THR A 185 9.37 -11.24 -4.97
CA THR A 185 9.92 -10.00 -5.51
C THR A 185 11.13 -10.31 -6.38
N THR A 186 11.36 -9.46 -7.38
CA THR A 186 12.59 -9.42 -8.15
C THR A 186 13.58 -8.39 -7.60
N ARG A 187 13.16 -7.62 -6.59
CA ARG A 187 14.01 -6.70 -5.85
C ARG A 187 15.02 -7.51 -5.07
N THR A 188 16.25 -7.50 -5.56
CA THR A 188 17.40 -8.10 -4.89
C THR A 188 18.52 -7.08 -4.93
N ASP A 189 19.47 -7.19 -4.00
CA ASP A 189 20.67 -6.36 -4.00
C ASP A 189 21.46 -6.47 -5.33
N ASP A 190 21.25 -7.56 -6.08
CA ASP A 190 21.90 -7.88 -7.36
C ASP A 190 20.90 -7.91 -8.53
N ILE A 191 20.51 -6.73 -9.03
CA ILE A 191 19.82 -6.62 -10.33
C ILE A 191 20.75 -7.12 -11.44
N LEU A 192 20.19 -7.79 -12.46
CA LEU A 192 20.92 -8.27 -13.63
C LEU A 192 21.91 -7.21 -14.13
N PRO A 193 23.23 -7.51 -14.17
CA PRO A 193 24.22 -6.52 -14.57
C PRO A 193 24.02 -6.16 -16.05
N CYS A 194 23.79 -4.88 -16.34
CA CYS A 194 23.72 -4.35 -17.71
C CYS A 194 25.12 -4.04 -18.24
N PRO A 195 25.73 -4.92 -19.07
CA PRO A 195 27.14 -4.76 -19.44
C PRO A 195 27.32 -3.53 -20.31
N GLY A 196 28.25 -2.65 -19.93
CA GLY A 196 28.54 -1.41 -20.66
C GLY A 196 27.68 -0.21 -20.25
N TRP A 197 26.76 -0.37 -19.30
CA TRP A 197 26.06 0.73 -18.64
C TRP A 197 26.74 1.09 -17.32
N GLY A 198 26.71 2.36 -16.94
CA GLY A 198 27.13 2.83 -15.63
C GLY A 198 25.95 3.37 -14.84
N ARG A 199 25.91 3.13 -13.52
CA ARG A 199 24.90 3.78 -12.65
C ARG A 199 24.99 5.31 -12.81
N GLY A 200 23.85 5.95 -13.04
CA GLY A 200 23.70 7.38 -13.33
C GLY A 200 23.89 7.80 -14.78
N ASP A 201 24.17 6.87 -15.72
CA ASP A 201 24.17 7.09 -17.18
C ASP A 201 22.92 6.42 -17.76
N VAL A 202 21.78 7.11 -17.63
CA VAL A 202 20.44 6.56 -17.80
C VAL A 202 20.01 6.60 -19.27
N ASN A 203 20.59 7.51 -20.06
CA ASN A 203 20.37 7.59 -21.50
C ASN A 203 21.44 6.84 -22.32
N HIS A 204 22.43 6.23 -21.66
CA HIS A 204 23.55 5.49 -22.25
C HIS A 204 24.40 6.30 -23.23
N ASP A 205 24.62 7.58 -22.95
CA ASP A 205 25.50 8.43 -23.75
C ASP A 205 26.97 8.41 -23.30
N GLY A 206 27.26 7.71 -22.19
CA GLY A 206 28.60 7.56 -21.62
C GLY A 206 28.99 8.69 -20.66
N LEU A 207 28.11 9.67 -20.43
CA LEU A 207 28.28 10.76 -19.48
C LEU A 207 27.25 10.63 -18.35
N ARG A 208 27.52 11.25 -17.18
CA ARG A 208 26.58 11.31 -16.05
C ARG A 208 26.30 12.76 -15.76
N ASN A 209 25.19 13.26 -16.26
CA ASN A 209 24.91 14.68 -16.32
C ASN A 209 23.42 14.99 -16.14
N VAL A 210 23.05 16.26 -16.35
CA VAL A 210 21.67 16.73 -16.15
C VAL A 210 20.65 16.03 -17.05
N GLN A 211 21.05 15.47 -18.19
CA GLN A 211 20.19 14.71 -19.07
C GLN A 211 19.77 13.38 -18.43
N ASP A 212 20.67 12.72 -17.72
CA ASP A 212 20.40 11.50 -16.94
C ASP A 212 19.46 11.80 -15.79
N LEU A 213 19.74 12.87 -15.05
CA LEU A 213 18.88 13.34 -13.96
C LEU A 213 17.46 13.62 -14.46
N ILE A 214 17.31 14.33 -15.58
CA ILE A 214 15.99 14.57 -16.19
C ILE A 214 15.31 13.25 -16.54
N THR A 215 16.06 12.28 -17.06
CA THR A 215 15.54 10.96 -17.43
C THR A 215 15.09 10.18 -16.21
N THR A 216 15.90 10.08 -15.15
CA THR A 216 15.52 9.46 -13.87
C THR A 216 14.30 10.11 -13.27
N VAL A 217 14.22 11.44 -13.28
CA VAL A 217 13.02 12.11 -12.79
C VAL A 217 11.82 11.75 -13.68
N ASN A 218 11.96 11.65 -15.00
CA ASN A 218 10.87 11.19 -15.88
C ASN A 218 10.45 9.75 -15.57
N VAL A 219 11.39 8.87 -15.19
CA VAL A 219 11.09 7.48 -14.77
C VAL A 219 10.11 7.45 -13.61
N ILE A 220 10.35 8.29 -12.60
CA ILE A 220 9.47 8.41 -11.41
C ILE A 220 8.03 8.81 -11.79
N PHE A 221 7.86 9.47 -12.95
CA PHE A 221 6.58 9.86 -13.52
C PHE A 221 6.12 8.96 -14.68
N GLY A 222 6.65 7.73 -14.78
CA GLY A 222 6.16 6.69 -15.69
C GLY A 222 6.86 6.59 -17.05
N TYR A 223 7.93 7.34 -17.30
CA TYR A 223 8.76 7.10 -18.48
C TYR A 223 9.54 5.78 -18.35
N ASN A 224 9.51 4.93 -19.37
CA ASN A 224 10.24 3.68 -19.36
C ASN A 224 11.48 3.77 -20.28
N PRO A 225 12.71 3.81 -19.74
CA PRO A 225 13.96 3.85 -20.50
C PRO A 225 14.46 2.43 -20.88
N GLY A 226 13.66 1.39 -20.62
CA GLY A 226 14.06 -0.01 -20.72
C GLY A 226 14.78 -0.50 -19.46
N GLU A 227 14.94 -1.82 -19.36
CA GLU A 227 15.53 -2.52 -18.21
C GLU A 227 16.89 -1.93 -17.79
N CYS A 228 17.79 -1.70 -18.74
CA CYS A 228 19.11 -1.14 -18.44
C CYS A 228 19.09 0.34 -18.08
N GLY A 229 18.13 1.11 -18.59
CA GLY A 229 17.94 2.49 -18.16
C GLY A 229 17.41 2.57 -16.74
N LEU A 230 16.48 1.69 -16.37
CA LEU A 230 15.97 1.58 -15.01
C LEU A 230 17.09 1.13 -14.06
N TRP A 231 17.91 0.17 -14.48
CA TRP A 231 19.11 -0.25 -13.75
C TRP A 231 20.09 0.90 -13.58
N ALA A 232 20.36 1.68 -14.62
CA ALA A 232 21.25 2.83 -14.47
C ALA A 232 20.65 3.94 -13.60
N ALA A 233 19.32 4.08 -13.60
CA ALA A 233 18.63 5.11 -12.84
C ALA A 233 18.62 4.85 -11.34
N ASP A 234 18.47 3.60 -10.91
CA ASP A 234 18.57 3.18 -9.51
C ASP A 234 20.03 3.35 -9.01
N MET A 235 20.29 4.32 -8.15
CA MET A 235 21.64 4.68 -7.70
C MET A 235 22.00 4.04 -6.36
N ASN A 236 21.02 3.83 -5.48
CA ASN A 236 21.23 3.23 -4.16
C ASN A 236 21.13 1.70 -4.18
N THR A 237 20.83 1.11 -5.34
CA THR A 237 20.73 -0.34 -5.57
C THR A 237 19.60 -1.01 -4.80
N ASP A 238 18.54 -0.27 -4.46
CA ASP A 238 17.36 -0.79 -3.75
C ASP A 238 16.30 -1.39 -4.69
N SER A 239 16.61 -1.47 -6.00
CA SER A 239 15.71 -1.93 -7.06
C SER A 239 14.48 -1.05 -7.30
N LEU A 240 14.47 0.18 -6.77
CA LEU A 240 13.47 1.20 -7.02
C LEU A 240 14.12 2.39 -7.74
N VAL A 241 13.33 3.07 -8.56
CA VAL A 241 13.71 4.39 -9.08
C VAL A 241 12.78 5.42 -8.46
N ASN A 242 13.27 6.13 -7.45
CA ASN A 242 12.53 7.08 -6.63
C ASN A 242 13.40 8.32 -6.28
N VAL A 243 12.94 9.14 -5.33
CA VAL A 243 13.64 10.37 -4.92
C VAL A 243 15.06 10.13 -4.39
N ALA A 244 15.36 8.95 -3.83
CA ALA A 244 16.69 8.58 -3.39
C ALA A 244 17.70 8.67 -4.54
N ASP A 245 17.32 8.16 -5.69
CA ASP A 245 18.17 8.13 -6.89
C ASP A 245 18.41 9.52 -7.44
N VAL A 246 17.38 10.36 -7.39
CA VAL A 246 17.47 11.78 -7.76
C VAL A 246 18.47 12.49 -6.86
N VAL A 247 18.37 12.32 -5.53
CA VAL A 247 19.32 12.92 -4.58
C VAL A 247 20.74 12.42 -4.84
N MET A 248 20.93 11.12 -5.06
CA MET A 248 22.24 10.55 -5.35
C MET A 248 22.82 11.00 -6.69
N GLN A 249 22.02 11.11 -7.75
CA GLN A 249 22.49 11.63 -9.04
C GLN A 249 22.82 13.11 -8.96
N VAL A 250 22.01 13.92 -8.25
CA VAL A 250 22.33 15.32 -7.98
C VAL A 250 23.67 15.41 -7.25
N ASN A 251 23.87 14.61 -6.21
CA ASN A 251 25.13 14.60 -5.48
C ASN A 251 26.32 14.19 -6.36
N LEU A 252 26.13 13.23 -7.25
CA LEU A 252 27.14 12.78 -8.21
C LEU A 252 27.52 13.90 -9.18
N ILE A 253 26.53 14.57 -9.78
CA ILE A 253 26.72 15.66 -10.73
C ILE A 253 27.40 16.85 -10.05
N MET A 254 27.04 17.14 -8.80
CA MET A 254 27.60 18.23 -8.00
C MET A 254 28.96 17.88 -7.37
N GLY A 255 29.40 16.62 -7.42
CA GLY A 255 30.65 16.15 -6.81
C GLY A 255 30.63 16.10 -5.28
N THR A 256 29.45 16.00 -4.66
CA THR A 256 29.27 16.03 -3.19
C THR A 256 29.24 14.64 -2.54
N ASN A 257 29.33 13.56 -3.32
CA ASN A 257 29.32 12.17 -2.84
C ASN A 257 30.35 11.86 -1.73
N ASN A 258 31.43 12.65 -1.62
CA ASN A 258 32.52 12.44 -0.66
C ASN A 258 32.50 13.44 0.52
N LEU A 259 31.48 14.31 0.63
CA LEU A 259 31.48 15.47 1.55
C LEU A 259 30.52 15.37 2.74
N ALA A 260 29.64 14.38 2.81
CA ALA A 260 28.67 14.30 3.90
C ALA A 260 29.27 13.59 5.13
N LYS A 261 29.17 14.24 6.29
CA LYS A 261 28.88 13.48 7.50
C LYS A 261 27.48 12.95 7.27
N ASP A 262 27.32 11.64 7.06
CA ASP A 262 26.01 11.01 6.95
C ASP A 262 25.23 11.30 8.23
N ILE A 263 24.36 12.31 8.18
CA ILE A 263 23.35 12.52 9.21
C ILE A 263 22.12 11.79 8.68
N PRO A 264 21.87 10.55 9.11
CA PRO A 264 20.72 9.81 8.63
C PRO A 264 19.46 10.57 9.02
N ALA A 265 18.51 10.60 8.10
CA ALA A 265 17.21 11.20 8.39
C ALA A 265 16.51 10.37 9.48
N GLN A 266 16.17 11.01 10.60
CA GLN A 266 15.67 10.28 11.78
C GLN A 266 14.15 10.15 11.77
N SER A 267 13.46 11.23 11.38
CA SER A 267 12.01 11.24 11.27
C SER A 267 11.53 12.43 10.46
N ALA A 268 10.38 12.26 9.83
CA ALA A 268 9.66 13.33 9.16
C ALA A 268 8.15 13.13 9.34
N THR A 269 7.42 14.23 9.42
CA THR A 269 5.97 14.27 9.48
C THR A 269 5.45 15.27 8.44
N PHE A 270 4.51 14.82 7.62
CA PHE A 270 3.75 15.65 6.71
C PHE A 270 2.36 15.90 7.28
N ARG A 271 1.85 17.12 7.13
CA ARG A 271 0.47 17.46 7.44
C ARG A 271 -0.05 18.48 6.44
N HIS A 272 -1.34 18.45 6.19
CA HIS A 272 -2.01 19.52 5.45
C HIS A 272 -2.65 20.49 6.44
N GLU A 273 -2.37 21.77 6.27
CA GLU A 273 -2.82 22.81 7.18
C GLU A 273 -2.99 24.12 6.41
N ASN A 274 -4.22 24.63 6.34
CA ASN A 274 -4.57 25.91 5.70
C ASN A 274 -4.09 26.02 4.24
N GLY A 275 -4.37 25.00 3.41
CA GLY A 275 -3.93 24.96 2.00
C GLY A 275 -2.41 24.83 1.82
N ARG A 276 -1.70 24.30 2.83
CA ARG A 276 -0.25 24.06 2.76
C ARG A 276 0.08 22.63 3.10
N LEU A 277 0.97 22.02 2.32
CA LEU A 277 1.68 20.81 2.71
C LEU A 277 2.84 21.21 3.62
N MET A 278 2.70 20.93 4.91
CA MET A 278 3.70 21.20 5.92
C MET A 278 4.55 19.96 6.16
N LEU A 279 5.87 20.11 6.01
CA LEU A 279 6.88 19.12 6.35
C LEU A 279 7.60 19.55 7.63
N LYS A 280 7.66 18.67 8.62
CA LYS A 280 8.53 18.80 9.79
C LYS A 280 9.51 17.63 9.85
N GLN A 281 10.79 17.90 10.10
CA GLN A 281 11.84 16.88 10.04
C GLN A 281 12.87 16.99 11.17
N ALA A 282 13.42 15.85 11.58
CA ALA A 282 14.45 15.74 12.61
C ALA A 282 15.81 15.44 11.96
N ASN A 283 16.41 16.48 11.37
CA ASN A 283 17.63 16.51 10.55
C ASN A 283 17.77 15.40 9.47
N GLY A 284 18.77 15.54 8.60
CA GLY A 284 19.16 14.51 7.63
C GLY A 284 18.31 14.40 6.35
N VAL A 285 17.07 14.90 6.35
CA VAL A 285 16.22 14.89 5.14
C VAL A 285 16.88 15.68 4.01
N SER A 286 16.85 15.16 2.80
CA SER A 286 17.44 15.77 1.59
C SER A 286 16.48 15.74 0.40
N GLY A 287 15.51 14.84 0.41
CA GLY A 287 14.43 14.82 -0.55
C GLY A 287 13.18 14.13 -0.02
N PHE A 288 12.09 14.28 -0.75
CA PHE A 288 10.84 13.61 -0.50
C PHE A 288 10.04 13.36 -1.78
N GLN A 289 9.15 12.38 -1.71
CA GLN A 289 8.17 12.06 -2.73
C GLN A 289 6.82 11.82 -2.04
N ILE A 290 5.74 12.39 -2.58
CA ILE A 290 4.39 12.26 -2.02
C ILE A 290 3.33 12.40 -3.13
N ASP A 291 2.33 11.53 -3.11
CA ASP A 291 1.17 11.64 -3.98
C ASP A 291 0.01 12.38 -3.30
N LEU A 292 -0.49 13.37 -4.02
CA LEU A 292 -1.71 14.11 -3.75
C LEU A 292 -2.88 13.40 -4.44
N ILE A 293 -3.85 12.97 -3.65
CA ILE A 293 -5.11 12.40 -4.13
C ILE A 293 -6.08 13.56 -4.30
N THR A 294 -6.25 14.00 -5.54
CA THR A 294 -7.13 15.12 -5.93
C THR A 294 -7.39 15.09 -7.44
N ASP A 295 -8.58 15.52 -7.84
CA ASP A 295 -8.95 15.69 -9.25
C ASP A 295 -8.48 17.04 -9.82
N GLU A 296 -8.09 17.99 -8.96
CA GLU A 296 -7.67 19.33 -9.36
C GLU A 296 -6.15 19.47 -9.37
N LYS A 297 -5.60 20.10 -10.42
CA LYS A 297 -4.15 20.33 -10.54
C LYS A 297 -3.70 21.43 -9.58
N PRO A 298 -2.91 21.12 -8.54
CA PRO A 298 -2.44 22.14 -7.63
C PRO A 298 -1.31 22.94 -8.28
N THR A 299 -1.26 24.23 -7.96
CA THR A 299 -0.06 25.05 -8.17
C THR A 299 0.77 25.04 -6.90
N LEU A 300 2.03 24.60 -7.01
CA LEU A 300 2.97 24.58 -5.89
C LEU A 300 3.66 25.94 -5.74
N LEU A 301 3.55 26.56 -4.57
CA LEU A 301 4.25 27.80 -4.24
C LEU A 301 5.24 27.57 -3.09
N THR A 302 6.51 27.86 -3.37
CA THR A 302 7.64 27.75 -2.45
C THR A 302 8.33 29.11 -2.29
N GLY A 303 8.66 29.49 -1.04
CA GLY A 303 9.47 30.68 -0.73
C GLY A 303 10.96 30.39 -0.61
N GLN A 304 11.37 29.13 -0.70
CA GLN A 304 12.76 28.68 -0.61
C GLN A 304 13.39 28.50 -1.98
N SER A 305 14.55 29.13 -2.20
CA SER A 305 15.31 29.06 -3.44
C SER A 305 16.10 27.76 -3.60
N ASP A 306 16.34 27.04 -2.50
CA ASP A 306 17.14 25.82 -2.44
C ASP A 306 16.29 24.54 -2.51
N LEU A 307 14.97 24.63 -2.40
CA LEU A 307 14.04 23.52 -2.63
C LEU A 307 13.62 23.47 -4.10
N VAL A 308 14.02 22.40 -4.80
CA VAL A 308 13.56 22.11 -6.15
C VAL A 308 12.33 21.22 -6.06
N LEU A 309 11.26 21.58 -6.78
CA LEU A 309 10.02 20.82 -6.85
C LEU A 309 9.70 20.43 -8.29
N ARG A 310 9.16 19.24 -8.47
CA ARG A 310 8.50 18.80 -9.69
C ARG A 310 7.14 18.19 -9.35
N LEU A 311 6.15 18.57 -10.15
CA LEU A 311 4.79 18.04 -10.09
C LEU A 311 4.53 17.22 -11.37
N GLY A 312 3.91 16.06 -11.23
CA GLY A 312 3.46 15.24 -12.35
C GLY A 312 2.15 14.54 -12.07
N GLU A 313 1.42 14.19 -13.12
CA GLU A 313 0.14 13.49 -13.04
C GLU A 313 0.35 12.01 -12.71
N THR A 314 -0.60 11.44 -11.98
CA THR A 314 -0.69 10.03 -11.61
C THR A 314 -2.14 9.55 -11.82
N PRO A 315 -2.42 8.24 -11.81
CA PRO A 315 -3.79 7.74 -11.93
C PRO A 315 -4.77 8.23 -10.85
N ILE A 316 -4.27 8.68 -9.69
CA ILE A 316 -5.08 9.08 -8.53
C ILE A 316 -5.00 10.59 -8.21
N GLY A 317 -4.27 11.37 -9.01
CA GLY A 317 -4.03 12.80 -8.78
C GLY A 317 -2.63 13.21 -9.20
N TYR A 318 -1.82 13.77 -8.29
CA TYR A 318 -0.53 14.36 -8.63
C TYR A 318 0.60 13.98 -7.68
N ARG A 319 1.76 13.57 -8.23
CA ARG A 319 2.98 13.30 -7.48
C ARG A 319 3.82 14.57 -7.35
N ILE A 320 4.21 14.90 -6.12
CA ILE A 320 5.23 15.90 -5.83
C ILE A 320 6.53 15.17 -5.55
N LEU A 321 7.56 15.54 -6.31
CA LEU A 321 8.95 15.19 -6.05
C LEU A 321 9.70 16.45 -5.62
N GLY A 322 10.36 16.41 -4.47
CA GLY A 322 11.13 17.55 -3.96
C GLY A 322 12.50 17.14 -3.44
N TYR A 323 13.51 17.97 -3.67
CA TYR A 323 14.83 17.81 -3.06
C TYR A 323 15.48 19.17 -2.75
N TRP A 324 16.25 19.20 -1.67
CA TRP A 324 17.03 20.39 -1.30
C TRP A 324 18.42 20.33 -1.92
N THR A 325 18.85 21.46 -2.46
CA THR A 325 20.23 21.71 -2.89
C THR A 325 21.09 22.32 -1.77
N GLY A 326 20.46 22.66 -0.64
CA GLY A 326 21.07 23.20 0.57
C GLY A 326 20.68 22.41 1.82
N THR A 327 20.78 23.05 2.99
CA THR A 327 20.34 22.46 4.25
C THR A 327 18.85 22.73 4.46
N PRO A 328 17.99 21.70 4.54
CA PRO A 328 16.57 21.92 4.76
C PRO A 328 16.31 22.53 6.14
N PRO A 329 15.28 23.39 6.25
CA PRO A 329 14.83 23.87 7.56
C PRO A 329 14.22 22.72 8.38
N GLU A 330 14.11 22.90 9.69
CA GLU A 330 13.41 21.94 10.59
C GLU A 330 11.92 21.79 10.21
N GLU A 331 11.31 22.87 9.73
CA GLU A 331 9.92 22.90 9.30
C GLU A 331 9.74 23.79 8.07
N TYR A 332 8.97 23.31 7.10
CA TYR A 332 8.70 24.00 5.85
C TYR A 332 7.27 23.78 5.38
N GLY A 333 6.73 24.74 4.64
CA GLY A 333 5.40 24.63 4.04
C GLY A 333 5.42 24.93 2.57
N ILE A 334 4.82 24.06 1.76
CA ILE A 334 4.56 24.28 0.34
C ILE A 334 3.09 24.69 0.21
N ALA A 335 2.82 25.88 -0.31
CA ALA A 335 1.44 26.29 -0.56
C ALA A 335 0.90 25.50 -1.77
N LEU A 336 -0.28 24.92 -1.60
CA LEU A 336 -1.04 24.25 -2.63
C LEU A 336 -2.19 25.21 -3.00
N VAL A 337 -2.19 25.70 -4.24
CA VAL A 337 -3.24 26.62 -4.71
C VAL A 337 -4.10 25.93 -5.76
N GLY A 338 -5.42 25.95 -5.55
CA GLY A 338 -6.38 25.27 -6.44
C GLY A 338 -6.34 23.76 -6.26
N ASP A 339 -6.19 23.30 -5.02
CA ASP A 339 -5.94 21.91 -4.66
C ASP A 339 -7.23 21.16 -4.25
N GLY A 340 -8.31 21.88 -3.95
CA GLY A 340 -9.59 21.29 -3.53
C GLY A 340 -9.46 20.54 -2.21
N ASP A 341 -10.32 19.55 -1.99
CA ASP A 341 -10.15 18.59 -0.89
C ASP A 341 -8.99 17.64 -1.25
N VAL A 342 -7.82 17.82 -0.62
CA VAL A 342 -6.63 16.99 -0.88
C VAL A 342 -6.46 15.93 0.20
N ALA A 343 -6.39 14.67 -0.22
CA ALA A 343 -5.81 13.61 0.59
C ALA A 343 -4.37 13.32 0.15
N PHE A 344 -3.58 12.67 1.01
CA PHE A 344 -2.17 12.38 0.75
C PHE A 344 -1.89 10.91 0.98
N SER A 345 -1.07 10.34 0.11
CA SER A 345 -0.42 9.05 0.37
C SER A 345 0.61 9.17 1.49
N GLN A 346 1.19 8.03 1.89
CA GLN A 346 2.37 8.04 2.77
C GLN A 346 3.58 8.61 2.00
N PRO A 347 4.26 9.65 2.52
CA PRO A 347 5.43 10.23 1.87
C PRO A 347 6.66 9.35 2.03
N LEU A 348 7.45 9.21 0.97
CA LEU A 348 8.82 8.67 1.04
C LEU A 348 9.78 9.84 1.29
N VAL A 349 10.69 9.69 2.24
CA VAL A 349 11.71 10.68 2.57
C VAL A 349 13.09 10.06 2.46
N VAL A 350 14.06 10.81 1.96
CA VAL A 350 15.44 10.35 1.75
C VAL A 350 16.45 11.28 2.38
N ASP A 351 17.56 10.72 2.87
CA ASP A 351 18.74 11.46 3.30
C ASP A 351 19.78 11.67 2.18
N GLN A 352 20.94 12.25 2.53
CA GLN A 352 22.02 12.52 1.56
C GLN A 352 22.69 11.24 1.02
N ALA A 353 22.60 10.14 1.75
CA ALA A 353 23.19 8.85 1.39
C ALA A 353 22.26 7.99 0.52
N GLY A 354 21.06 8.50 0.20
CA GLY A 354 20.07 7.73 -0.55
C GLY A 354 19.29 6.73 0.31
N GLN A 355 19.41 6.80 1.64
CA GLN A 355 18.61 5.96 2.54
C GLN A 355 17.22 6.55 2.67
N SER A 356 16.20 5.73 2.44
CA SER A 356 14.82 6.17 2.40
C SER A 356 13.98 5.51 3.50
N PHE A 357 12.93 6.22 3.94
CA PHE A 357 11.93 5.68 4.86
C PHE A 357 10.58 6.39 4.65
N MET A 358 9.49 5.72 5.04
CA MET A 358 8.15 6.30 4.98
C MET A 358 7.94 7.28 6.14
N ALA A 359 7.60 8.52 5.82
CA ALA A 359 7.25 9.55 6.78
C ALA A 359 5.81 9.42 7.27
N LYS A 360 5.53 9.97 8.45
CA LYS A 360 4.18 9.96 9.00
C LYS A 360 3.33 11.04 8.34
N THR A 361 2.08 10.72 8.00
CA THR A 361 1.09 11.72 7.60
C THR A 361 0.15 12.03 8.76
N THR A 362 -0.22 13.29 8.95
CA THR A 362 -1.27 13.70 9.88
C THR A 362 -2.27 14.60 9.14
N LEU A 363 -3.51 14.14 9.02
CA LEU A 363 -4.62 14.98 8.57
C LEU A 363 -5.03 15.90 9.72
N VAL A 364 -4.86 17.21 9.52
CA VAL A 364 -5.37 18.22 10.44
C VAL A 364 -6.68 18.72 9.85
N PRO A 365 -7.83 18.52 10.53
CA PRO A 365 -9.10 19.00 10.02
C PRO A 365 -9.11 20.52 9.86
N GLU A 366 -9.76 21.05 8.83
CA GLU A 366 -9.82 22.51 8.64
C GLU A 366 -10.89 23.18 9.50
N THR A 367 -11.95 22.43 9.83
CA THR A 367 -13.12 22.95 10.54
C THR A 367 -13.39 22.20 11.83
N PHE A 368 -13.96 22.92 12.81
CA PHE A 368 -14.46 22.33 14.04
C PHE A 368 -15.92 21.87 13.84
N GLU A 369 -16.13 20.55 13.86
CA GLU A 369 -17.45 19.94 13.63
C GLU A 369 -17.59 18.56 14.27
N ILE A 370 -18.83 18.11 14.46
CA ILE A 370 -19.16 16.73 14.77
C ILE A 370 -19.31 16.00 13.43
N SER A 371 -18.35 15.14 13.08
CA SER A 371 -18.32 14.46 11.79
C SER A 371 -19.30 13.29 11.74
N LYS A 372 -19.36 12.47 12.80
CA LYS A 372 -20.22 11.27 12.85
C LYS A 372 -20.75 10.98 14.24
N ILE A 373 -21.97 10.44 14.29
CA ILE A 373 -22.54 9.78 15.48
C ILE A 373 -23.08 8.43 15.04
N PHE A 374 -22.45 7.34 15.47
CA PHE A 374 -22.79 5.99 15.02
C PHE A 374 -22.56 4.91 16.08
N PRO A 375 -23.38 3.86 16.16
CA PRO A 375 -24.63 3.68 15.42
C PRO A 375 -25.79 4.48 16.07
N ASN A 376 -26.47 5.32 15.29
CA ASN A 376 -27.62 6.13 15.70
C ASN A 376 -28.65 6.10 14.56
N PRO A 377 -29.94 5.74 14.78
CA PRO A 377 -30.67 5.50 16.05
C PRO A 377 -30.71 4.03 16.57
N PHE A 378 -31.15 3.87 17.83
CA PHE A 378 -31.52 2.61 18.54
C PHE A 378 -30.40 1.73 19.15
N ASN A 379 -29.28 2.29 19.62
CA ASN A 379 -28.19 1.51 20.24
C ASN A 379 -27.84 2.00 21.66
N PRO A 380 -27.53 1.10 22.61
CA PRO A 380 -27.11 1.44 23.97
C PRO A 380 -25.66 1.94 24.04
N SER A 381 -24.94 1.90 22.93
CA SER A 381 -23.59 2.45 22.79
C SER A 381 -23.48 3.22 21.49
N VAL A 382 -22.97 4.44 21.56
CA VAL A 382 -22.74 5.30 20.41
C VAL A 382 -21.29 5.80 20.41
N LYS A 383 -20.68 5.86 19.25
CA LYS A 383 -19.42 6.54 18.98
C LYS A 383 -19.73 7.93 18.43
N LEU A 384 -19.09 8.94 18.97
CA LEU A 384 -19.14 10.31 18.50
C LEU A 384 -17.74 10.70 18.01
N GLU A 385 -17.68 11.17 16.76
CA GLU A 385 -16.46 11.60 16.10
C GLU A 385 -16.52 13.11 15.86
N TYR A 386 -15.43 13.81 16.14
CA TYR A 386 -15.32 15.26 15.92
C TYR A 386 -13.94 15.67 15.43
N ASN A 387 -13.96 16.74 14.65
CA ASN A 387 -12.81 17.37 14.03
C ASN A 387 -12.34 18.53 14.89
N LEU A 388 -11.04 18.58 15.22
CA LEU A 388 -10.43 19.66 15.98
C LEU A 388 -9.33 20.33 15.13
N PRO A 389 -9.54 21.56 14.61
CA PRO A 389 -8.61 22.18 13.68
C PRO A 389 -7.37 22.79 14.35
N THR A 390 -7.46 23.14 15.64
CA THR A 390 -6.37 23.74 16.39
C THR A 390 -6.33 23.18 17.80
N ALA A 391 -5.13 23.10 18.39
CA ALA A 391 -4.98 22.63 19.75
C ALA A 391 -5.81 23.48 20.73
N SER A 392 -6.72 22.86 21.49
CA SER A 392 -7.70 23.55 22.33
C SER A 392 -8.03 22.73 23.58
N MET A 393 -8.51 23.40 24.63
CA MET A 393 -9.19 22.74 25.74
C MET A 393 -10.55 22.23 25.25
N VAL A 394 -10.74 20.91 25.25
CA VAL A 394 -11.96 20.25 24.76
C VAL A 394 -12.79 19.72 25.90
N SER A 395 -14.09 20.00 25.87
CA SER A 395 -15.08 19.38 26.75
C SER A 395 -16.19 18.74 25.95
N VAL A 396 -16.50 17.47 26.22
CA VAL A 396 -17.66 16.78 25.62
C VAL A 396 -18.65 16.39 26.71
N THR A 397 -19.88 16.87 26.57
CA THR A 397 -20.93 16.69 27.59
C THR A 397 -22.23 16.20 26.96
N ILE A 398 -22.87 15.22 27.59
CA ILE A 398 -24.18 14.71 27.22
C ILE A 398 -25.25 15.37 28.07
N TYR A 399 -26.34 15.79 27.44
CA TYR A 399 -27.51 16.41 28.05
C TYR A 399 -28.78 15.62 27.73
N ASN A 400 -29.76 15.65 28.63
CA ASN A 400 -31.11 15.15 28.34
C ASN A 400 -31.95 16.20 27.58
N GLN A 401 -33.18 15.84 27.20
CA GLN A 401 -34.11 16.73 26.48
C GLN A 401 -34.47 18.02 27.24
N LEU A 402 -34.26 18.05 28.56
CA LEU A 402 -34.48 19.24 29.39
C LEU A 402 -33.23 20.12 29.52
N GLY A 403 -32.14 19.78 28.82
CA GLY A 403 -30.86 20.49 28.91
C GLY A 403 -30.10 20.23 30.21
N GLN A 404 -30.49 19.22 30.98
CA GLN A 404 -29.76 18.82 32.19
C GLN A 404 -28.58 17.95 31.81
N ARG A 405 -27.41 18.24 32.41
CA ARG A 405 -26.18 17.47 32.18
C ARG A 405 -26.35 16.05 32.73
N VAL A 406 -26.01 15.06 31.90
CA VAL A 406 -26.09 13.62 32.18
C VAL A 406 -24.71 13.02 32.40
N ALA A 407 -23.76 13.32 31.51
CA ALA A 407 -22.40 12.80 31.59
C ALA A 407 -21.38 13.77 30.98
N GLY A 408 -20.15 13.78 31.51
CA GLY A 408 -18.98 14.40 30.89
C GLY A 408 -18.02 13.33 30.39
N LEU A 409 -17.70 13.35 29.10
CA LEU A 409 -16.91 12.31 28.45
C LEU A 409 -15.45 12.72 28.25
N VAL A 410 -15.20 14.02 28.03
CA VAL A 410 -13.87 14.59 27.82
C VAL A 410 -13.80 15.93 28.53
N ASN A 411 -12.65 16.25 29.14
CA ASN A 411 -12.34 17.56 29.71
C ASN A 411 -10.81 17.75 29.80
N GLN A 412 -10.15 17.94 28.66
CA GLN A 412 -8.68 18.06 28.60
C GLN A 412 -8.21 18.85 27.38
N GLU A 413 -6.95 19.30 27.41
CA GLU A 413 -6.31 19.83 26.20
C GLU A 413 -6.07 18.71 25.19
N GLN A 414 -6.40 18.99 23.93
CA GLN A 414 -6.22 18.10 22.80
C GLN A 414 -5.49 18.87 21.69
N ARG A 415 -4.60 18.17 20.96
CA ARG A 415 -3.95 18.72 19.77
C ARG A 415 -4.91 18.72 18.58
N ALA A 416 -4.61 19.46 17.52
CA ALA A 416 -5.41 19.37 16.30
C ALA A 416 -5.44 17.93 15.76
N GLY A 417 -6.59 17.47 15.26
CA GLY A 417 -6.81 16.10 14.80
C GLY A 417 -8.29 15.67 14.85
N ILE A 418 -8.54 14.41 14.47
CA ILE A 418 -9.85 13.76 14.52
C ILE A 418 -9.92 12.89 15.77
N TYR A 419 -11.01 12.99 16.52
CA TYR A 419 -11.20 12.27 17.78
C TYR A 419 -12.49 11.46 17.76
N THR A 420 -12.41 10.21 18.19
CA THR A 420 -13.59 9.36 18.43
C THR A 420 -13.73 9.05 19.91
N ILE A 421 -14.91 9.31 20.47
CA ILE A 421 -15.27 8.97 21.85
C ILE A 421 -16.45 8.00 21.84
N GLN A 422 -16.56 7.16 22.86
CA GLN A 422 -17.68 6.22 23.00
C GLN A 422 -18.50 6.55 24.25
N TRP A 423 -19.82 6.60 24.09
CA TRP A 423 -20.76 6.73 25.20
C TRP A 423 -21.66 5.50 25.29
N ASN A 424 -21.61 4.82 26.43
CA ASN A 424 -22.33 3.56 26.67
C ASN A 424 -23.69 3.76 27.37
N SER A 425 -24.36 4.89 27.11
CA SER A 425 -25.63 5.26 27.73
C SER A 425 -25.57 5.27 29.27
N THR A 426 -24.47 5.79 29.84
CA THR A 426 -24.29 5.90 31.29
C THR A 426 -24.18 7.35 31.74
N ASP A 427 -24.60 7.63 32.99
CA ASP A 427 -24.30 8.89 33.68
C ASP A 427 -22.84 8.91 34.21
N ASP A 428 -22.44 10.02 34.85
CA ASP A 428 -21.11 10.16 35.46
C ASP A 428 -20.81 9.12 36.55
N ALA A 429 -21.84 8.50 37.15
CA ALA A 429 -21.69 7.45 38.15
C ALA A 429 -21.65 6.04 37.53
N GLY A 430 -21.62 5.94 36.19
CA GLY A 430 -21.59 4.68 35.45
C GLY A 430 -22.94 3.96 35.41
N ARG A 431 -24.04 4.61 35.81
CA ARG A 431 -25.38 3.99 35.83
C ARG A 431 -26.06 4.19 34.48
N GLN A 432 -26.76 3.15 34.01
CA GLN A 432 -27.53 3.23 32.77
C GLN A 432 -28.61 4.32 32.86
N VAL A 433 -28.69 5.15 31.83
CA VAL A 433 -29.70 6.20 31.70
C VAL A 433 -30.96 5.64 31.04
N SER A 434 -32.11 6.29 31.25
CA SER A 434 -33.37 5.85 30.65
C SER A 434 -33.34 5.95 29.12
N SER A 435 -34.04 5.06 28.42
CA SER A 435 -34.24 5.19 26.97
C SER A 435 -34.86 6.54 26.61
N GLY A 436 -34.27 7.24 25.65
CA GLY A 436 -34.71 8.57 25.26
C GLY A 436 -33.73 9.25 24.29
N VAL A 437 -34.03 10.50 23.91
CA VAL A 437 -33.14 11.32 23.09
C VAL A 437 -32.20 12.10 24.01
N TYR A 438 -30.91 12.10 23.67
CA TYR A 438 -29.88 12.86 24.36
C TYR A 438 -29.15 13.77 23.36
N LEU A 439 -28.66 14.90 23.84
CA LEU A 439 -27.91 15.87 23.06
C LEU A 439 -26.45 15.83 23.50
N ALA A 440 -25.54 15.62 22.55
CA ALA A 440 -24.12 15.81 22.80
C ALA A 440 -23.74 17.26 22.48
N GLN A 441 -22.94 17.88 23.34
CA GLN A 441 -22.32 19.17 23.12
C GLN A 441 -20.81 19.00 23.19
N ILE A 442 -20.11 19.59 22.23
CA ILE A 442 -18.65 19.65 22.20
C ILE A 442 -18.26 21.11 22.25
N ARG A 443 -17.33 21.44 23.15
CA ARG A 443 -16.67 22.74 23.17
C ARG A 443 -15.18 22.56 22.94
N ALA A 444 -14.61 23.43 22.11
CA ALA A 444 -13.18 23.53 21.88
C ALA A 444 -12.79 25.02 21.97
N GLY A 445 -12.17 25.42 23.08
CA GLY A 445 -11.97 26.85 23.38
C GLY A 445 -13.31 27.61 23.40
N ASP A 446 -13.44 28.61 22.52
CA ASP A 446 -14.65 29.43 22.38
C ASP A 446 -15.70 28.84 21.42
N LEU A 447 -15.38 27.77 20.69
CA LEU A 447 -16.28 27.16 19.71
C LEU A 447 -17.17 26.10 20.38
N THR A 448 -18.45 26.05 19.98
CA THR A 448 -19.42 25.05 20.46
C THR A 448 -20.15 24.39 19.28
N ARG A 449 -20.36 23.08 19.36
CA ARG A 449 -21.18 22.27 18.44
C ARG A 449 -22.19 21.43 19.21
#